data_AF-B5M704-F1
#
_entry.id   AF-B5M704-F1
#
_cell.length_a   1.000
_cell.length_b   1.000
_cell.length_c   1.000
_cell.angle_alpha   90.00
_cell.angle_beta   90.00
_cell.angle_gamma   90.00
#
_symmetry.space_group_name_H-M   'P 1'
#
loop_
_entity.id
_entity.type
_entity.pdbx_description
1 polymer ?
#
loop_
_entity_poly.entity_id
_entity_poly.type
_entity_poly.pdbx_seq_one_letter_code
_entity_poly.pdbx_strand_id
1 'polypeptide(L)'
;MEIKRCVHVLLTLATVYGTSVSISSICSLPQVKGNCRGIFEMWHYNSTKDTCSLFTYGGCGGNENRFENCTQCMESCSTNENRTEICQLLEKEADEDYYSGWDDNTGGDGYTAPPREAYDEDYDEE
;
A
#
# COMPACT_ATOMS: atom_id res chain seq x y z
N MET A 1 -3.74 33.30 50.67
CA MET A 1 -2.90 32.11 50.45
C MET A 1 -3.62 31.27 49.40
N GLU A 2 -2.90 30.79 48.37
CA GLU A 2 -3.39 30.11 47.15
C GLU A 2 -4.13 30.99 46.11
N ILE A 3 -3.41 31.51 45.11
CA ILE A 3 -3.78 31.47 43.66
C ILE A 3 -2.49 31.54 42.82
N LYS A 4 -1.61 30.54 42.92
CA LYS A 4 -0.43 30.40 42.01
C LYS A 4 -0.72 29.48 40.81
N ARG A 5 -1.99 29.31 40.42
CA ARG A 5 -2.45 28.30 39.45
C ARG A 5 -3.00 28.84 38.13
N CYS A 6 -2.64 30.07 37.73
CA CYS A 6 -3.09 30.62 36.43
C CYS A 6 -1.98 30.81 35.39
N VAL A 7 -0.70 30.88 35.80
CA VAL A 7 0.39 31.25 34.87
C VAL A 7 1.06 30.03 34.20
N HIS A 8 0.87 28.82 34.73
CA HIS A 8 1.50 27.59 34.19
C HIS A 8 0.72 26.94 33.03
N VAL A 9 -0.55 27.32 32.83
CA VAL A 9 -1.45 26.67 31.85
C VAL A 9 -1.30 27.24 30.43
N LEU A 10 -0.68 28.42 30.28
CA LEU A 10 -0.56 29.08 28.97
C LEU A 10 0.70 28.67 28.19
N LEU A 11 1.75 28.16 28.84
CA LEU A 11 2.97 27.70 28.16
C LEU A 11 2.87 26.26 27.63
N THR A 12 1.93 25.46 28.14
CA THR A 12 1.75 24.06 27.70
C THR A 12 0.88 23.91 26.46
N LEU A 13 0.14 24.93 26.03
CA LEU A 13 -0.68 24.87 24.81
C LEU A 13 0.15 25.02 23.52
N ALA A 14 1.29 25.70 23.57
CA ALA A 14 2.18 25.83 22.42
C ALA A 14 3.04 24.57 22.19
N THR A 15 3.12 23.66 23.15
CA THR A 15 3.95 22.44 23.07
C THR A 15 3.16 21.16 22.81
N VAL A 16 1.82 21.21 22.73
CA VAL A 16 0.97 19.99 22.60
C VAL A 16 0.49 19.69 21.17
N TYR A 17 0.58 20.62 20.21
CA TYR A 17 -0.03 20.42 18.88
C TYR A 17 0.93 20.51 17.69
N GLY A 18 2.23 20.33 17.93
CA GLY A 18 3.24 20.25 16.88
C GLY A 18 3.53 18.83 16.43
N THR A 19 2.53 17.99 16.14
CA THR A 19 2.78 16.69 15.50
C THR A 19 2.86 16.91 13.99
N SER A 20 4.03 17.31 13.49
CA SER A 20 4.29 17.23 12.06
C SER A 20 4.24 15.75 11.66
N VAL A 21 3.18 15.34 10.96
CA VAL A 21 3.12 14.04 10.30
C VAL A 21 4.24 14.04 9.26
N SER A 22 5.37 13.42 9.60
CA SER A 22 6.49 13.28 8.68
C SER A 22 6.12 12.17 7.70
N ILE A 23 5.73 12.53 6.48
CA ILE A 23 5.66 11.57 5.38
C ILE A 23 7.03 10.91 5.28
N SER A 24 7.08 9.58 5.37
CA SER A 24 8.33 8.84 5.34
C SER A 24 9.08 9.11 4.04
N SER A 25 10.39 9.28 4.09
CA SER A 25 11.20 9.53 2.89
C SER A 25 11.07 8.43 1.84
N ILE A 26 10.73 7.21 2.26
CA ILE A 26 10.47 6.07 1.36
C ILE A 26 9.39 6.39 0.33
N CYS A 27 8.37 7.18 0.70
CA CYS A 27 7.22 7.50 -0.14
C CYS A 27 7.56 8.43 -1.33
N SER A 28 8.78 8.98 -1.33
CA SER A 28 9.30 9.79 -2.45
C SER A 28 10.20 9.02 -3.41
N LEU A 29 10.53 7.76 -3.07
CA LEU A 29 11.39 6.93 -3.91
C LEU A 29 10.58 6.41 -5.12
N PRO A 30 11.22 6.18 -6.29
CA PRO A 30 10.56 5.57 -7.43
C PRO A 30 10.30 4.08 -7.17
N GLN A 31 9.34 3.48 -7.88
CA GLN A 31 9.23 2.03 -7.96
C GLN A 31 10.48 1.43 -8.63
N VAL A 32 11.00 0.31 -8.12
CA VAL A 32 12.18 -0.36 -8.70
C VAL A 32 11.95 -1.87 -8.75
N LYS A 33 11.89 -2.41 -9.98
CA LYS A 33 11.75 -3.85 -10.23
C LYS A 33 12.93 -4.67 -9.67
N GLY A 34 14.13 -4.11 -9.67
CA GLY A 34 15.35 -4.83 -9.29
C GLY A 34 15.89 -5.72 -10.41
N ASN A 35 16.91 -6.52 -10.09
CA ASN A 35 17.72 -7.23 -11.11
C ASN A 35 17.31 -8.70 -11.29
N CYS A 36 16.49 -9.24 -10.39
CA CYS A 36 15.94 -10.58 -10.50
C CYS A 36 14.75 -10.64 -11.47
N ARG A 37 14.39 -11.86 -11.90
CA ARG A 37 13.37 -12.13 -12.93
C ARG A 37 12.10 -12.79 -12.36
N GLY A 38 11.91 -12.74 -11.05
CA GLY A 38 10.65 -13.12 -10.44
C GLY A 38 9.52 -12.18 -10.85
N ILE A 39 8.29 -12.63 -10.65
CA ILE A 39 7.08 -11.86 -10.91
C ILE A 39 6.33 -11.81 -9.60
N PHE A 40 6.64 -10.81 -8.78
CA PHE A 40 5.98 -10.56 -7.51
C PHE A 40 5.20 -9.26 -7.64
N GLU A 41 3.88 -9.35 -7.52
CA GLU A 41 3.02 -8.19 -7.59
C GLU A 41 3.02 -7.45 -6.25
N MET A 42 3.47 -6.20 -6.26
CA MET A 42 3.69 -5.39 -5.07
C MET A 42 3.07 -4.01 -5.26
N TRP A 43 2.83 -3.30 -4.16
CA TRP A 43 2.32 -1.94 -4.17
C TRP A 43 3.44 -0.94 -3.97
N HIS A 44 3.41 0.18 -4.67
CA HIS A 44 4.25 1.34 -4.40
C HIS A 44 3.40 2.59 -4.29
N TYR A 45 3.85 3.57 -3.52
CA TYR A 45 3.21 4.87 -3.43
C TYR A 45 3.63 5.75 -4.61
N ASN A 46 2.66 6.40 -5.23
CA ASN A 46 2.84 7.38 -6.29
C ASN A 46 2.50 8.77 -5.74
N SER A 47 3.53 9.51 -5.33
CA SER A 47 3.37 10.85 -4.75
C SER A 47 2.78 11.89 -5.71
N THR A 48 2.83 11.65 -7.03
CA THR A 48 2.21 12.54 -8.02
C THR A 48 0.69 12.37 -8.05
N LYS A 49 0.21 11.15 -7.81
CA LYS A 49 -1.22 10.82 -7.78
C LYS A 49 -1.80 10.81 -6.36
N ASP A 50 -0.96 10.95 -5.32
CA ASP A 50 -1.30 10.73 -3.91
C ASP A 50 -2.07 9.42 -3.70
N THR A 51 -1.60 8.34 -4.33
CA THR A 51 -2.23 7.03 -4.24
C THR A 51 -1.21 5.91 -4.43
N CYS A 52 -1.60 4.68 -4.09
CA CYS A 52 -0.80 3.50 -4.32
C CYS A 52 -1.12 2.86 -5.68
N SER A 53 -0.16 2.17 -6.27
CA SER A 53 -0.32 1.47 -7.55
C SER A 53 0.47 0.17 -7.55
N LEU A 54 -0.05 -0.82 -8.30
CA LEU A 54 0.62 -2.10 -8.49
C LEU A 54 1.84 -1.99 -9.40
N PHE A 55 2.86 -2.80 -9.09
CA PHE A 55 4.02 -2.97 -9.94
C PHE A 55 4.65 -4.36 -9.76
N THR A 56 5.38 -4.82 -10.78
CA THR A 56 6.12 -6.07 -10.72
C THR A 56 7.50 -5.86 -10.06
N TYR A 57 7.72 -6.51 -8.92
CA TYR A 57 9.02 -6.67 -8.30
C TYR A 57 9.69 -7.98 -8.74
N GLY A 58 10.98 -7.90 -9.04
CA GLY A 58 11.78 -9.02 -9.54
C GLY A 58 12.20 -10.03 -8.48
N GLY A 59 12.01 -9.73 -7.19
CA GLY A 59 12.37 -10.60 -6.07
C GLY A 59 13.71 -10.28 -5.39
N CYS A 60 14.54 -9.42 -5.97
CA CYS A 60 15.77 -8.94 -5.33
C CYS A 60 16.13 -7.50 -5.71
N GLY A 61 16.86 -6.81 -4.83
CA GLY A 61 17.25 -5.42 -5.00
C GLY A 61 16.08 -4.46 -4.74
N GLY A 62 16.02 -3.37 -5.49
CA GLY A 62 14.96 -2.37 -5.35
C GLY A 62 15.17 -1.42 -4.17
N ASN A 63 14.08 -0.86 -3.64
CA ASN A 63 14.07 0.05 -2.50
C ASN A 63 12.82 -0.19 -1.62
N GLU A 64 12.61 0.66 -0.62
CA GLU A 64 11.58 0.53 0.42
C GLU A 64 10.20 1.09 0.01
N ASN A 65 10.05 1.73 -1.15
CA ASN A 65 8.72 2.07 -1.67
C ASN A 65 8.08 0.84 -2.32
N ARG A 66 7.88 -0.19 -1.50
CA ARG A 66 7.36 -1.50 -1.87
C ARG A 66 6.63 -2.12 -0.69
N PHE A 67 5.35 -2.39 -0.86
CA PHE A 67 4.44 -2.90 0.17
C PHE A 67 3.67 -4.10 -0.38
N GLU A 68 3.22 -4.99 0.51
CA GLU A 68 2.55 -6.24 0.11
C GLU A 68 1.09 -6.02 -0.29
N ASN A 69 0.43 -5.05 0.35
CA ASN A 69 -0.96 -4.70 0.12
C ASN A 69 -1.15 -3.18 0.02
N CYS A 70 -2.28 -2.76 -0.56
CA CYS A 70 -2.58 -1.35 -0.75
C CYS A 70 -2.70 -0.61 0.59
N THR A 71 -3.36 -1.22 1.57
CA THR A 71 -3.61 -0.60 2.88
C THR A 71 -2.32 -0.17 3.55
N GLN A 72 -1.32 -1.07 3.61
CA GLN A 72 0.00 -0.78 4.17
C GLN A 72 0.69 0.36 3.43
N CYS A 73 0.57 0.40 2.10
CA CYS A 73 1.13 1.48 1.29
C CYS A 73 0.47 2.83 1.60
N MET A 74 -0.87 2.89 1.62
CA MET A 74 -1.60 4.13 1.87
C MET A 74 -1.44 4.61 3.31
N GLU A 75 -1.42 3.72 4.30
CA GLU A 75 -1.16 4.07 5.70
C GLU A 75 0.27 4.58 5.93
N SER A 76 1.24 4.06 5.18
CA SER A 76 2.64 4.47 5.30
C SER A 76 2.89 5.85 4.67
N CYS A 77 2.16 6.17 3.60
CA CYS A 77 2.55 7.27 2.71
C CYS A 77 1.51 8.36 2.49
N SER A 78 0.23 8.08 2.68
CA SER A 78 -0.83 9.06 2.45
C SER A 78 -1.47 9.53 3.75
N THR A 79 -1.75 10.82 3.83
CA THR A 79 -2.58 11.40 4.90
C THR A 79 -4.06 11.45 4.51
N ASN A 80 -4.44 10.84 3.38
CA ASN A 80 -5.82 10.81 2.91
C ASN A 80 -6.71 10.04 3.89
N GLU A 81 -7.81 10.67 4.31
CA GLU A 81 -8.78 10.07 5.25
C GLU A 81 -9.54 8.90 4.62
N ASN A 82 -9.69 8.90 3.29
CA ASN A 82 -10.41 7.87 2.54
C ASN A 82 -9.49 6.73 2.08
N ARG A 83 -8.30 6.57 2.66
CA ARG A 83 -7.32 5.54 2.26
C ARG A 83 -7.89 4.12 2.18
N THR A 84 -8.79 3.76 3.09
CA THR A 84 -9.45 2.45 3.10
C THR A 84 -10.35 2.25 1.89
N GLU A 85 -11.19 3.24 1.57
CA GLU A 85 -12.08 3.19 0.40
C GLU A 85 -11.28 3.20 -0.89
N ILE A 86 -10.20 3.99 -0.96
CA ILE A 86 -9.28 4.01 -2.09
C ILE A 86 -8.71 2.61 -2.34
N CYS A 87 -8.20 1.93 -1.31
CA CYS A 87 -7.64 0.59 -1.49
C CYS A 87 -8.69 -0.45 -1.92
N GLN A 88 -9.90 -0.38 -1.38
CA GLN A 88 -10.99 -1.25 -1.82
C GLN A 88 -11.35 -1.05 -3.30
N LEU A 89 -11.20 0.17 -3.83
CA LEU A 89 -11.43 0.44 -5.25
C LEU A 89 -10.26 -0.02 -6.12
N LEU A 90 -9.03 0.22 -5.68
CA LEU A 90 -7.83 -0.17 -6.42
C LEU A 90 -7.65 -1.69 -6.50
N GLU A 91 -8.01 -2.42 -5.44
CA GLU A 91 -7.99 -3.88 -5.45
C GLU A 91 -9.05 -4.46 -6.40
N LYS A 92 -10.24 -3.84 -6.47
CA LYS A 92 -11.26 -4.22 -7.45
C LYS A 92 -10.84 -3.94 -8.89
N GLU A 93 -10.15 -2.83 -9.14
CA GLU A 93 -9.60 -2.51 -10.47
C GLU A 93 -8.56 -3.56 -10.90
N ALA A 94 -7.70 -3.98 -9.97
CA ALA A 94 -6.72 -5.04 -10.22
C ALA A 94 -7.39 -6.40 -10.55
N ASP A 95 -8.54 -6.71 -9.95
CA ASP A 95 -9.31 -7.92 -10.23
C ASP A 95 -10.09 -7.83 -11.56
N GLU A 96 -10.55 -6.65 -11.96
CA GLU A 96 -11.31 -6.45 -13.21
C GLU A 96 -10.43 -6.51 -14.47
N ASP A 97 -9.19 -5.99 -14.40
CA ASP A 97 -8.21 -6.11 -15.49
C ASP A 97 -7.88 -7.57 -15.82
N TYR A 98 -8.04 -8.49 -14.87
CA TYR A 98 -7.86 -9.93 -15.08
C TYR A 98 -9.04 -10.58 -15.85
N TYR A 99 -10.26 -10.04 -15.75
CA TYR A 99 -11.47 -10.66 -16.35
C TYR A 99 -11.77 -10.19 -17.78
N SER A 100 -11.27 -9.01 -18.18
CA SER A 100 -11.52 -8.44 -19.52
C SER A 100 -10.78 -9.15 -20.68
N GLY A 101 -10.01 -10.21 -20.39
CA GLY A 101 -9.23 -10.97 -21.38
C GLY A 101 -9.96 -12.11 -22.11
N TRP A 102 -11.26 -12.33 -21.85
CA TRP A 102 -12.04 -13.41 -22.48
C TRP A 102 -13.07 -12.86 -23.48
N ASP A 103 -12.60 -12.19 -24.53
CA ASP A 103 -13.37 -12.17 -25.77
C ASP A 103 -13.28 -13.58 -26.39
N ASP A 104 -14.37 -14.35 -26.30
CA ASP A 104 -14.53 -15.77 -26.66
C ASP A 104 -14.21 -16.12 -28.14
N ASN A 105 -12.97 -15.96 -28.60
CA ASN A 105 -12.53 -16.44 -29.92
C ASN A 105 -11.12 -17.05 -29.97
N THR A 106 -10.45 -17.29 -28.84
CA THR A 106 -9.23 -18.10 -28.81
C THR A 106 -9.40 -19.26 -27.85
N GLY A 107 -9.58 -20.46 -28.41
CA GLY A 107 -9.50 -21.70 -27.64
C GLY A 107 -8.16 -21.78 -26.93
N GLY A 108 -8.20 -21.68 -25.61
CA GLY A 108 -7.03 -21.74 -24.75
C GLY A 108 -7.47 -22.28 -23.38
N ASP A 109 -6.89 -23.41 -23.04
CA ASP A 109 -6.96 -24.15 -21.79
C ASP A 109 -6.76 -23.21 -20.59
N GLY A 110 -7.87 -22.90 -19.93
CA GLY A 110 -7.95 -21.94 -18.83
C GLY A 110 -7.22 -22.43 -17.58
N TYR A 111 -6.02 -21.89 -17.37
CA TYR A 111 -5.40 -21.85 -16.05
C TYR A 111 -5.84 -20.57 -15.36
N THR A 112 -6.89 -20.67 -14.54
CA THR A 112 -7.28 -19.60 -13.63
C THR A 112 -6.31 -19.57 -12.46
N ALA A 113 -5.54 -18.49 -12.30
CA ALA A 113 -4.82 -18.25 -11.05
C ALA A 113 -5.84 -17.93 -9.94
N PRO A 114 -5.71 -18.49 -8.73
CA PRO A 114 -6.67 -18.23 -7.67
C PRO A 114 -6.46 -16.84 -7.04
N PRO A 115 -7.46 -16.30 -6.31
CA PRO A 115 -7.36 -15.01 -5.64
C PRO A 115 -6.14 -14.96 -4.69
N ARG A 116 -5.64 -13.76 -4.38
CA ARG A 116 -4.52 -13.54 -3.45
C ARG A 116 -4.73 -14.16 -2.05
N GLU A 117 -5.95 -14.52 -1.68
CA GLU A 117 -6.30 -15.21 -0.43
C GLU A 117 -6.20 -16.75 -0.50
N ALA A 118 -5.88 -17.35 -1.65
CA ALA A 118 -5.89 -18.80 -1.83
C ALA A 118 -4.58 -19.52 -1.43
N TYR A 119 -3.83 -18.96 -0.47
CA TYR A 119 -2.63 -19.59 0.09
C TYR A 119 -2.85 -19.99 1.56
N ASP A 120 -3.96 -20.66 1.88
CA ASP A 120 -4.23 -21.42 3.10
C ASP A 120 -5.41 -22.34 2.69
N GLU A 121 -5.36 -23.68 2.59
CA GLU A 121 -5.04 -24.71 3.57
C GLU A 121 -4.87 -26.07 2.84
N ASP A 122 -3.70 -26.42 2.29
CA ASP A 122 -3.47 -27.80 1.81
C ASP A 122 -1.96 -28.10 1.81
N TYR A 123 -1.37 -28.10 3.02
CA TYR A 123 -0.13 -28.82 3.29
C TYR A 123 -0.48 -30.01 4.19
N ASP A 124 -1.36 -30.88 3.68
CA ASP A 124 -1.46 -32.26 4.13
C ASP A 124 -0.28 -33.02 3.53
N GLU A 125 0.82 -33.10 4.28
CA GLU A 125 1.82 -34.16 4.04
C GLU A 125 1.59 -35.27 5.08
N GLU A 126 1.05 -36.39 4.59
CA GLU A 126 1.12 -37.73 5.20
C GLU A 126 2.57 -38.19 5.44
#